data_AF-A0A815UYA1-F1
#
_entry.id   AF-A0A815UYA1-F1
#
_cell.length_a   1.000
_cell.length_b   1.000
_cell.length_c   1.000
_cell.angle_alpha   90.00
_cell.angle_beta   90.00
_cell.angle_gamma   90.00
#
_symmetry.space_group_name_H-M   'P 1'
#
loop_
_entity.id
_entity.type
_entity.pdbx_description
1 polymer ?
#
loop_
_entity_poly.entity_id
_entity_poly.type
_entity_poly.pdbx_seq_one_letter_code
_entity_poly.pdbx_strand_id
1 'polypeptide(L)'
;MTHLEKLTLYLRISKTGLFIGDASPFIDGIHLHNEILVHIPQLHTFKYYISTETCTDYSKLRISNRDIQQTFTNIIKYGQTACIMDYYGACGTICHVYSLPFTLTHLYKITTHFPFIVFDTVTHLSVYDIVPFKHEFFMRINQAFPLLKCFTVENDRMQYWNCNDNLSYPIIEFTYLISLEIIHA
;
A
#
# COMPACT_ATOMS: atom_id res chain seq x y z
N MET A 1 27.71 -22.91 -2.70
CA MET A 1 26.72 -21.83 -2.64
C MET A 1 25.35 -22.47 -2.66
N THR A 2 24.59 -22.33 -1.58
CA THR A 2 23.21 -22.83 -1.51
C THR A 2 22.36 -22.12 -2.54
N HIS A 3 21.76 -22.89 -3.43
CA HIS A 3 20.87 -22.40 -4.46
C HIS A 3 19.57 -21.88 -3.83
N LEU A 4 19.32 -20.57 -3.94
CA LEU A 4 18.13 -19.95 -3.37
C LEU A 4 16.95 -20.12 -4.33
N GLU A 5 16.03 -21.02 -4.00
CA GLU A 5 14.86 -21.34 -4.82
C GLU A 5 13.60 -20.55 -4.43
N LYS A 6 13.56 -20.00 -3.21
CA LYS A 6 12.40 -19.28 -2.67
C LYS A 6 12.83 -18.01 -1.94
N LEU A 7 12.20 -16.89 -2.27
CA LEU A 7 12.48 -15.60 -1.65
C LEU A 7 11.15 -14.88 -1.37
N THR A 8 11.02 -14.36 -0.15
CA THR A 8 10.00 -13.36 0.20
C THR A 8 10.73 -12.05 0.51
N LEU A 9 10.50 -11.03 -0.30
CA LEU A 9 11.15 -9.73 -0.19
C LEU A 9 10.17 -8.70 0.41
N TYR A 10 10.58 -8.06 1.49
CA TYR A 10 9.92 -6.88 2.01
C TYR A 10 10.87 -5.69 1.89
N LEU A 11 10.48 -4.68 1.11
CA LEU A 11 11.33 -3.52 0.85
C LEU A 11 10.51 -2.25 1.03
N ARG A 12 10.99 -1.34 1.87
CA ARG A 12 10.43 0.00 2.02
C ARG A 12 11.51 1.03 1.73
N ILE A 13 11.21 1.93 0.81
CA ILE A 13 12.13 2.97 0.36
C ILE A 13 11.48 4.31 0.58
N SER A 14 12.20 5.21 1.23
CA SER A 14 11.82 6.62 1.35
C SER A 14 12.84 7.44 0.57
N LYS A 15 12.38 8.17 -0.45
CA LYS A 15 13.20 9.12 -1.19
C LYS A 15 12.84 10.54 -0.73
N THR A 16 13.69 11.11 0.10
CA THR A 16 13.58 12.49 0.57
C THR A 16 14.48 13.39 -0.29
N GLY A 17 13.92 14.00 -1.34
CA GLY A 17 14.64 14.94 -2.20
C GLY A 17 13.78 15.44 -3.36
N LEU A 18 13.86 16.74 -3.68
CA LEU A 18 13.26 17.30 -4.90
C LEU A 18 13.99 16.71 -6.11
N PHE A 19 13.30 15.91 -6.92
CA PHE A 19 13.87 15.39 -8.17
C PHE A 19 14.21 16.56 -9.09
N ILE A 20 15.52 16.81 -9.27
CA ILE A 20 16.06 17.59 -10.38
C ILE A 20 16.60 16.56 -11.38
N GLY A 21 15.74 16.02 -12.25
CA GLY A 21 16.12 15.08 -13.32
C GLY A 21 15.06 14.00 -13.65
N ASP A 22 15.27 13.28 -14.76
CA ASP A 22 14.38 12.25 -15.37
C ASP A 22 14.34 10.88 -14.63
N ALA A 23 14.90 10.78 -13.43
CA ALA A 23 14.91 9.51 -12.70
C ALA A 23 13.51 9.15 -12.18
N SER A 24 13.04 7.93 -12.46
CA SER A 24 11.75 7.45 -11.97
C SER A 24 11.63 7.59 -10.44
N PRO A 25 10.53 8.17 -9.92
CA PRO A 25 10.34 8.28 -8.48
C PRO A 25 10.18 6.89 -7.83
N PHE A 26 9.68 5.90 -8.55
CA PHE A 26 9.37 4.57 -8.01
C PHE A 26 10.35 3.48 -8.49
N ILE A 27 10.47 2.40 -7.71
CA ILE A 27 11.04 1.15 -8.22
C ILE A 27 10.03 0.52 -9.16
N ASP A 28 10.45 0.25 -10.40
CA ASP A 28 9.68 -0.49 -11.38
C ASP A 28 10.16 -1.95 -11.48
N GLY A 29 9.46 -2.76 -12.28
CA GLY A 29 9.83 -4.16 -12.51
C GLY A 29 11.19 -4.33 -13.20
N ILE A 30 11.63 -3.36 -14.01
CA ILE A 30 12.93 -3.42 -14.73
C ILE A 30 14.05 -3.31 -13.71
N HIS A 31 13.97 -2.34 -12.82
CA HIS A 31 14.95 -2.12 -11.78
C HIS A 31 15.03 -3.33 -10.85
N LEU A 32 13.89 -3.86 -10.40
CA LEU A 32 13.86 -5.06 -9.55
C LEU A 32 14.51 -6.27 -10.24
N HIS A 33 14.30 -6.44 -11.54
CA HIS A 33 14.88 -7.54 -12.30
C HIS A 33 16.40 -7.41 -12.42
N ASN A 34 16.88 -6.24 -12.83
CA ASN A 34 18.29 -5.99 -13.07
C ASN A 34 19.12 -6.04 -11.78
N GLU A 35 18.57 -5.59 -10.65
CA GLU A 35 19.31 -5.48 -9.38
C GLU A 35 19.18 -6.72 -8.50
N ILE A 36 18.12 -7.53 -8.65
CA ILE A 36 17.86 -8.65 -7.75
C ILE A 36 17.69 -9.95 -8.53
N LEU A 37 16.72 -10.00 -9.46
CA LEU A 37 16.30 -11.28 -10.04
C LEU A 37 17.35 -11.90 -10.96
N VAL A 38 18.12 -11.08 -11.70
CA VAL A 38 19.19 -11.59 -12.58
C VAL A 38 20.29 -12.33 -11.81
N HIS A 39 20.49 -11.99 -10.54
CA HIS A 39 21.50 -12.59 -9.66
C HIS A 39 20.99 -13.85 -8.95
N ILE A 40 19.71 -14.21 -9.09
CA ILE A 40 19.09 -15.39 -8.46
C ILE A 40 18.36 -16.22 -9.54
N PRO A 41 19.09 -16.79 -10.52
CA PRO A 41 18.48 -17.42 -11.70
C PRO A 41 17.71 -18.71 -11.38
N GLN A 42 17.91 -19.30 -10.20
CA GLN A 42 17.22 -20.52 -9.77
C GLN A 42 16.02 -20.22 -8.87
N LEU A 43 15.60 -18.96 -8.76
CA LEU A 43 14.44 -18.59 -7.99
C LEU A 43 13.18 -19.15 -8.66
N HIS A 44 12.47 -20.04 -7.99
CA HIS A 44 11.20 -20.61 -8.47
C HIS A 44 9.99 -19.92 -7.85
N THR A 45 10.13 -19.44 -6.62
CA THR A 45 9.08 -18.71 -5.92
C THR A 45 9.61 -17.36 -5.48
N PHE A 46 8.97 -16.30 -5.95
CA PHE A 46 9.27 -14.95 -5.54
C PHE A 46 8.00 -14.25 -5.06
N LYS A 47 7.95 -13.96 -3.77
CA LYS A 47 6.92 -13.12 -3.16
C LYS A 47 7.54 -11.79 -2.80
N TYR A 48 6.82 -10.70 -3.00
CA TYR A 48 7.33 -9.39 -2.64
C TYR A 48 6.24 -8.44 -2.20
N TYR A 49 6.66 -7.47 -1.39
CA TYR A 49 5.97 -6.23 -1.13
C TYR A 49 7.02 -5.13 -1.14
N ILE A 50 6.85 -4.18 -2.06
CA ILE A 50 7.75 -3.05 -2.25
C ILE A 50 6.92 -1.79 -2.05
N SER A 51 7.31 -0.97 -1.09
CA SER A 51 6.71 0.33 -0.85
C SER A 51 7.75 1.41 -1.13
N THR A 52 7.40 2.37 -1.98
CA THR A 52 8.24 3.54 -2.27
C THR A 52 7.48 4.81 -1.95
N GLU A 53 8.03 5.61 -1.04
CA GLU A 53 7.50 6.88 -0.58
C GLU A 53 8.38 8.01 -1.16
N THR A 54 7.79 8.96 -1.87
CA THR A 54 8.48 10.09 -2.51
C THR A 54 7.75 11.41 -2.27
N CYS A 55 8.47 12.53 -2.19
CA CYS A 55 7.85 13.87 -2.32
C CYS A 55 8.07 14.37 -3.75
N THR A 56 7.00 14.50 -4.52
CA THR A 56 7.04 14.93 -5.92
C THR A 56 5.82 15.81 -6.21
N ASP A 57 6.01 16.81 -7.06
CA ASP A 57 4.93 17.69 -7.50
C ASP A 57 3.91 16.89 -8.32
N TYR A 58 2.70 16.75 -7.75
CA TYR A 58 1.58 15.99 -8.32
C TYR A 58 1.27 16.36 -9.77
N SER A 59 1.45 17.65 -10.14
CA SER A 59 1.16 18.13 -11.49
C SER A 59 2.06 17.52 -12.57
N LYS A 60 3.20 16.94 -12.19
CA LYS A 60 4.22 16.40 -13.11
C LYS A 60 4.17 14.89 -13.26
N LEU A 61 3.54 14.18 -12.31
CA LEU A 61 3.47 12.72 -12.30
C LEU A 61 2.25 12.23 -13.08
N ARG A 62 2.46 11.81 -14.33
CA ARG A 62 1.42 11.18 -15.17
C ARG A 62 1.48 9.65 -15.14
N ILE A 63 1.81 9.06 -13.99
CA ILE A 63 1.95 7.61 -13.85
C ILE A 63 0.71 7.06 -13.14
N SER A 64 0.01 6.10 -13.76
CA SER A 64 -1.14 5.43 -13.18
C SER A 64 -0.76 4.11 -12.49
N ASN A 65 -1.66 3.58 -11.66
CA ASN A 65 -1.53 2.22 -11.09
C ASN A 65 -1.25 1.16 -12.15
N ARG A 66 -1.89 1.29 -13.31
CA ARG A 66 -1.75 0.35 -14.43
C ARG A 66 -0.34 0.42 -15.02
N ASP A 67 0.20 1.62 -15.20
CA ASP A 67 1.54 1.80 -15.77
C ASP A 67 2.59 1.12 -14.89
N ILE A 68 2.54 1.33 -13.57
CA ILE A 68 3.45 0.66 -12.64
C ILE A 68 3.24 -0.85 -12.67
N GLN A 69 2.00 -1.32 -12.49
CA GLN A 69 1.69 -2.76 -12.47
C GLN A 69 2.18 -3.47 -13.74
N GLN A 70 2.11 -2.81 -14.89
CA GLN A 70 2.54 -3.36 -16.18
C GLN A 70 4.07 -3.57 -16.23
N THR A 71 4.87 -2.69 -15.62
CA THR A 71 6.33 -2.89 -15.54
C THR A 71 6.70 -4.18 -14.79
N PHE A 72 5.96 -4.52 -13.73
CA PHE A 72 6.18 -5.74 -12.97
C PHE A 72 5.65 -6.96 -13.73
N THR A 73 4.45 -6.86 -14.31
CA THR A 73 3.80 -7.99 -15.01
C THR A 73 4.60 -8.43 -16.25
N ASN A 74 5.22 -7.49 -16.97
CA ASN A 74 5.99 -7.81 -18.18
C ASN A 74 7.31 -8.56 -17.88
N ILE A 75 7.80 -8.48 -16.65
CA ILE A 75 9.18 -8.86 -16.30
C ILE A 75 9.21 -9.99 -15.28
N ILE A 76 8.28 -9.97 -14.34
CA ILE A 76 8.18 -10.94 -13.26
C ILE A 76 7.29 -12.08 -13.70
N LYS A 77 7.91 -13.24 -13.93
CA LYS A 77 7.21 -14.47 -14.30
C LYS A 77 6.55 -15.19 -13.11
N TYR A 78 6.66 -14.64 -11.90
CA TYR A 78 6.36 -15.32 -10.63
C TYR A 78 4.94 -15.08 -10.07
N GLY A 79 3.97 -14.71 -10.91
CA GLY A 79 2.55 -14.64 -10.53
C GLY A 79 1.89 -13.29 -10.80
N GLN A 80 0.72 -13.09 -10.22
CA GLN A 80 -0.03 -11.84 -10.36
C GLN A 80 0.53 -10.75 -9.44
N THR A 81 0.52 -9.51 -9.93
CA THR A 81 0.94 -8.33 -9.20
C THR A 81 -0.24 -7.40 -8.98
N ALA A 82 -0.34 -6.79 -7.81
CA ALA A 82 -1.20 -5.65 -7.56
C ALA A 82 -0.39 -4.42 -7.18
N CYS A 83 -0.97 -3.25 -7.44
CA CYS A 83 -0.37 -1.96 -7.16
C CYS A 83 -1.39 -1.08 -6.44
N ILE A 84 -0.93 -0.32 -5.45
CA ILE A 84 -1.65 0.79 -4.82
C ILE A 84 -0.77 2.01 -4.98
N MET A 85 -1.27 3.02 -5.67
CA MET A 85 -0.66 4.33 -5.74
C MET A 85 -1.58 5.30 -5.03
N ASP A 86 -1.00 5.93 -4.05
CA ASP A 86 -1.67 6.77 -3.08
C ASP A 86 -0.94 8.11 -3.04
N TYR A 87 -1.73 9.18 -2.91
CA TYR A 87 -1.22 10.54 -2.82
C TYR A 87 -1.65 11.11 -1.47
N TYR A 88 -0.71 11.74 -0.77
CA TYR A 88 -0.91 12.20 0.58
C TYR A 88 -0.18 13.53 0.82
N GLY A 89 -0.78 14.43 1.59
CA GLY A 89 -0.33 15.82 1.70
C GLY A 89 -0.29 16.57 0.34
N ALA A 90 0.56 17.59 0.25
CA ALA A 90 0.70 18.42 -0.96
C ALA A 90 1.67 17.86 -2.02
N CYS A 91 2.62 16.99 -1.62
CA CYS A 91 3.61 16.40 -2.52
C CYS A 91 3.88 14.91 -2.27
N GLY A 92 3.32 14.30 -1.23
CA GLY A 92 3.62 12.92 -0.87
C GLY A 92 2.97 11.96 -1.88
N THR A 93 3.75 11.05 -2.43
CA THR A 93 3.24 9.92 -3.19
C THR A 93 3.82 8.64 -2.60
N ILE A 94 2.97 7.66 -2.38
CA ILE A 94 3.40 6.32 -1.98
C ILE A 94 2.88 5.31 -3.00
N CYS A 95 3.79 4.47 -3.46
CA CYS A 95 3.49 3.36 -4.34
C CYS A 95 3.80 2.06 -3.62
N HIS A 96 2.80 1.20 -3.50
CA HIS A 96 2.90 -0.16 -3.01
C HIS A 96 2.72 -1.11 -4.17
N VAL A 97 3.68 -2.01 -4.39
CA VAL A 97 3.59 -3.07 -5.39
C VAL A 97 3.85 -4.41 -4.71
N TYR A 98 2.98 -5.38 -4.93
CA TYR A 98 3.05 -6.66 -4.21
C TYR A 98 2.52 -7.84 -5.02
N SER A 99 3.00 -9.02 -4.66
CA SER A 99 2.53 -10.29 -5.22
C SER A 99 1.14 -10.65 -4.67
N LEU A 100 0.34 -11.31 -5.50
CA LEU A 100 -0.91 -11.95 -5.11
C LEU A 100 -0.76 -13.48 -5.03
N PRO A 101 -1.42 -14.15 -4.06
CA PRO A 101 -2.16 -13.56 -2.94
C PRO A 101 -1.22 -12.83 -1.96
N PHE A 102 -1.74 -11.79 -1.31
CA PHE A 102 -0.97 -11.05 -0.30
C PHE A 102 -0.76 -11.93 0.93
N THR A 103 0.49 -12.08 1.38
CA THR A 103 0.81 -13.01 2.49
C THR A 103 1.49 -12.37 3.69
N LEU A 104 1.57 -11.04 3.73
CA LEU A 104 2.19 -10.35 4.85
C LEU A 104 1.18 -10.03 5.94
N THR A 105 1.65 -9.96 7.17
CA THR A 105 0.80 -9.68 8.33
C THR A 105 0.61 -8.19 8.60
N HIS A 106 1.40 -7.34 7.94
CA HIS A 106 1.42 -5.90 8.16
C HIS A 106 1.24 -5.16 6.83
N LEU A 107 0.42 -4.11 6.86
CA LEU A 107 0.23 -3.18 5.76
C LEU A 107 0.18 -1.76 6.33
N TYR A 108 1.09 -0.90 5.89
CA TYR A 108 1.25 0.44 6.49
C TYR A 108 1.07 1.53 5.44
N LYS A 109 0.54 2.68 5.87
CA LYS A 109 0.38 3.89 5.07
C LYS A 109 -0.33 3.64 3.73
N ILE A 110 -1.52 3.06 3.78
CA ILE A 110 -2.43 3.02 2.63
C ILE A 110 -3.54 4.07 2.79
N THR A 111 -4.11 4.57 1.70
CA THR A 111 -5.24 5.51 1.72
C THR A 111 -6.58 4.82 1.46
N THR A 112 -7.64 5.59 1.25
CA THR A 112 -8.97 5.12 0.79
C THR A 112 -8.94 4.39 -0.58
N HIS A 113 -7.85 4.48 -1.36
CA HIS A 113 -7.75 3.97 -2.73
C HIS A 113 -7.21 2.54 -2.88
N PHE A 114 -7.09 1.76 -1.80
CA PHE A 114 -6.68 0.35 -1.92
C PHE A 114 -7.65 -0.46 -2.82
N PRO A 115 -7.24 -1.58 -3.45
CA PRO A 115 -8.11 -2.35 -4.32
C PRO A 115 -9.17 -3.13 -3.53
N PHE A 116 -10.22 -3.56 -4.22
CA PHE A 116 -11.25 -4.43 -3.65
C PHE A 116 -10.76 -5.88 -3.59
N ILE A 117 -9.79 -6.15 -2.71
CA ILE A 117 -9.27 -7.49 -2.43
C ILE A 117 -9.33 -7.78 -0.94
N VAL A 118 -9.40 -9.06 -0.59
CA VAL A 118 -9.36 -9.53 0.79
C VAL A 118 -7.91 -9.80 1.16
N PHE A 119 -7.44 -9.13 2.21
CA PHE A 119 -6.14 -9.31 2.84
C PHE A 119 -6.31 -10.23 4.06
N ASP A 120 -6.52 -11.51 3.79
CA ASP A 120 -6.80 -12.56 4.78
C ASP A 120 -5.65 -12.84 5.76
N THR A 121 -4.44 -12.34 5.49
CA THR A 121 -3.26 -12.48 6.35
C THR A 121 -2.93 -11.25 7.17
N VAL A 122 -3.49 -10.08 6.82
CA VAL A 122 -3.16 -8.81 7.47
C VAL A 122 -3.82 -8.73 8.84
N THR A 123 -2.99 -8.49 9.85
CA THR A 123 -3.40 -8.33 11.25
C THR A 123 -3.08 -6.94 11.78
N HIS A 124 -2.16 -6.21 11.13
CA HIS A 124 -1.76 -4.86 11.49
C HIS A 124 -1.93 -3.94 10.29
N LEU A 125 -2.78 -2.94 10.43
CA LEU A 125 -3.09 -1.98 9.37
C LEU A 125 -2.86 -0.56 9.88
N SER A 126 -2.15 0.23 9.09
CA SER A 126 -2.10 1.69 9.25
C SER A 126 -2.62 2.36 7.98
N VAL A 127 -3.60 3.24 8.15
CA VAL A 127 -4.20 4.04 7.09
C VAL A 127 -3.93 5.51 7.35
N TYR A 128 -3.71 6.26 6.28
CA TYR A 128 -3.48 7.69 6.31
C TYR A 128 -4.30 8.36 5.21
N ASP A 129 -4.96 9.47 5.52
CA ASP A 129 -5.57 10.33 4.50
C ASP A 129 -5.55 11.80 4.96
N ILE A 130 -5.60 12.74 4.02
CA ILE A 130 -5.69 14.18 4.35
C ILE A 130 -7.08 14.48 4.91
N VAL A 131 -8.10 13.79 4.38
CA VAL A 131 -9.49 13.97 4.77
C VAL A 131 -9.93 12.91 5.76
N PRO A 132 -10.80 13.26 6.73
CA PRO A 132 -11.34 12.27 7.67
C PRO A 132 -12.02 11.10 6.97
N PHE A 133 -11.70 9.88 7.39
CA PHE A 133 -12.37 8.68 6.94
C PHE A 133 -13.86 8.67 7.35
N LYS A 134 -14.72 8.26 6.41
CA LYS A 134 -16.18 8.13 6.61
C LYS A 134 -16.57 6.71 7.03
N HIS A 135 -17.81 6.53 7.51
CA HIS A 135 -18.35 5.23 7.93
C HIS A 135 -18.15 4.13 6.87
N GLU A 136 -18.44 4.41 5.60
CA GLU A 136 -18.27 3.47 4.48
C GLU A 136 -16.83 2.95 4.34
N PHE A 137 -15.83 3.77 4.69
CA PHE A 137 -14.44 3.34 4.69
C PHE A 137 -14.21 2.24 5.74
N PHE A 138 -14.70 2.43 6.97
CA PHE A 138 -14.58 1.44 8.04
C PHE A 138 -15.31 0.13 7.68
N MET A 139 -16.46 0.21 6.98
CA MET A 139 -17.12 -0.98 6.44
C MET A 139 -16.21 -1.72 5.46
N ARG A 140 -15.56 -0.97 4.58
CA ARG A 140 -14.61 -1.54 3.60
C ARG A 140 -13.39 -2.15 4.26
N ILE A 141 -12.87 -1.55 5.34
CA ILE A 141 -11.80 -2.14 6.13
C ILE A 141 -12.25 -3.47 6.75
N ASN A 142 -13.44 -3.52 7.35
CA ASN A 142 -13.94 -4.75 7.96
C ASN A 142 -14.10 -5.90 6.94
N GLN A 143 -14.49 -5.57 5.71
CA GLN A 143 -14.62 -6.55 4.62
C GLN A 143 -13.25 -6.99 4.06
N ALA A 144 -12.33 -6.05 3.88
CA ALA A 144 -11.04 -6.32 3.28
C ALA A 144 -10.03 -6.95 4.25
N PHE A 145 -10.16 -6.72 5.56
CA PHE A 145 -9.18 -7.13 6.57
C PHE A 145 -9.87 -7.97 7.67
N PRO A 146 -10.33 -9.19 7.35
CA PRO A 146 -11.16 -9.99 8.26
C PRO A 146 -10.43 -10.46 9.52
N LEU A 147 -9.08 -10.44 9.55
CA LEU A 147 -8.26 -10.83 10.69
C LEU A 147 -7.57 -9.63 11.38
N LEU A 148 -8.05 -8.41 11.16
CA LEU A 148 -7.44 -7.20 11.69
C LEU A 148 -7.44 -7.18 13.22
N LYS A 149 -6.25 -6.99 13.81
CA LYS A 149 -6.02 -6.92 15.27
C LYS A 149 -5.59 -5.54 15.73
N CYS A 150 -4.73 -4.87 14.96
CA CYS A 150 -4.19 -3.56 15.29
C CYS A 150 -4.51 -2.61 14.14
N PHE A 151 -5.27 -1.56 14.43
CA PHE A 151 -5.69 -0.59 13.42
C PHE A 151 -5.27 0.82 13.83
N THR A 152 -4.41 1.44 13.04
CA THR A 152 -4.01 2.83 13.21
C THR A 152 -4.64 3.67 12.10
N VAL A 153 -5.33 4.73 12.48
CA VAL A 153 -6.00 5.68 11.59
C VAL A 153 -5.38 7.05 11.80
N GLU A 154 -4.70 7.58 10.79
CA GLU A 154 -4.07 8.89 10.83
C GLU A 154 -4.77 9.83 9.84
N ASN A 155 -5.09 11.05 10.28
CA ASN A 155 -5.63 12.08 9.40
C ASN A 155 -4.99 13.45 9.67
N ASP A 156 -4.70 14.20 8.61
CA ASP A 156 -4.18 15.59 8.71
C ASP A 156 -5.26 16.59 9.15
N ARG A 157 -6.52 16.33 8.83
CA ARG A 157 -7.62 17.24 9.15
C ARG A 157 -8.49 16.64 10.23
N MET A 158 -8.87 17.48 11.18
CA MET A 158 -9.91 17.13 12.15
C MET A 158 -11.24 16.87 11.44
N GLN A 159 -11.96 15.87 11.94
CA GLN A 159 -13.33 15.60 11.50
C GLN A 159 -14.25 16.66 12.10
N TYR A 160 -14.76 17.57 11.27
CA TYR A 160 -15.87 18.42 11.68
C TYR A 160 -17.13 17.56 11.65
N TRP A 161 -17.57 17.13 12.83
CA TRP A 161 -18.83 16.43 12.99
C TRP A 161 -19.94 17.45 12.74
N ASN A 162 -20.48 17.48 11.53
CA ASN A 162 -21.73 18.19 11.29
C ASN A 162 -22.82 17.40 12.03
N CYS A 163 -23.26 17.92 13.17
CA CYS A 163 -24.36 17.37 13.98
C CYS A 163 -25.69 17.24 13.23
N ASN A 164 -25.76 17.69 11.97
CA ASN A 164 -26.93 17.71 11.12
C ASN A 164 -27.06 16.46 10.21
N ASP A 165 -26.07 15.57 10.18
CA ASP A 165 -26.21 14.30 9.47
C ASP A 165 -26.98 13.31 10.36
N ASN A 166 -28.31 13.40 10.32
CA ASN A 166 -29.26 12.41 10.86
C ASN A 166 -29.20 11.08 10.10
N LEU A 167 -27.99 10.54 9.88
CA LEU A 167 -27.75 9.28 9.21
C LEU A 167 -27.51 8.21 10.27
N SER A 168 -28.48 7.32 10.43
CA SER A 168 -28.33 6.10 11.23
C SER A 168 -27.50 5.11 10.43
N TYR A 169 -26.20 5.07 10.70
CA TYR A 169 -25.31 4.06 10.15
C TYR A 169 -25.34 2.79 11.02
N PRO A 170 -25.25 1.58 10.42
CA PRO A 170 -25.13 0.36 11.19
C PRO A 170 -23.79 0.33 11.96
N ILE A 171 -23.80 -0.30 13.13
CA ILE A 171 -22.59 -0.52 13.92
C ILE A 171 -21.67 -1.48 13.13
N ILE A 172 -20.39 -1.15 13.07
CA ILE A 172 -19.36 -1.99 12.45
C ILE A 172 -18.63 -2.74 13.56
N GLU A 173 -18.72 -4.06 13.54
CA GLU A 173 -18.02 -4.92 14.49
C GLU A 173 -16.76 -5.50 13.85
N PHE A 174 -15.61 -5.17 14.41
CA PHE A 174 -14.33 -5.78 14.06
C PHE A 174 -14.05 -6.95 14.99
N THR A 175 -14.33 -8.17 14.54
CA THR A 175 -14.30 -9.41 15.35
C THR A 175 -12.99 -9.63 16.12
N TYR A 176 -11.85 -9.27 15.53
CA TYR A 176 -10.52 -9.56 16.09
C TYR A 176 -9.74 -8.32 16.53
N LEU A 177 -10.35 -7.13 16.50
CA LEU A 177 -9.65 -5.89 16.82
C LEU A 177 -9.32 -5.83 18.31
N ILE A 178 -8.04 -5.66 18.61
CA ILE A 178 -7.49 -5.57 19.96
C ILE A 178 -7.09 -4.12 20.26
N SER A 179 -6.55 -3.41 19.27
CA SER A 179 -6.06 -2.05 19.42
C SER A 179 -6.54 -1.17 18.28
N LEU A 180 -7.13 -0.03 18.63
CA LEU A 180 -7.48 1.06 17.71
C LEU A 180 -6.75 2.32 18.16
N GLU A 181 -5.93 2.88 17.28
CA GLU A 181 -5.25 4.15 17.49
C GLU A 181 -5.75 5.16 16.46
N ILE A 182 -6.20 6.32 16.93
CA ILE A 182 -6.65 7.42 16.07
C ILE A 182 -5.72 8.60 16.32
N ILE A 183 -4.95 8.97 15.29
CA ILE A 183 -3.97 10.04 15.33
C ILE A 183 -4.50 11.22 14.53
N HIS A 184 -4.43 12.40 15.14
CA HIS A 184 -4.73 13.68 14.50
C HIS A 184 -3.44 14.49 14.43
N ALA A 185 -3.00 14.81 13.21
CA ALA A 185 -1.88 15.71 12.98
C ALA A 185 -2.30 17.19 13.03
#